data_AF-A0A8T3RC73-F1
#
_entry.id   AF-A0A8T3RC73-F1
#
_cell.length_a   1.000
_cell.length_b   1.000
_cell.length_c   1.000
_cell.angle_alpha   90.00
_cell.angle_beta   90.00
_cell.angle_gamma   90.00
#
_symmetry.space_group_name_H-M   'P 1'
#
loop_
_entity.id
_entity.type
_entity.pdbx_description
1 polymer ?
#
loop_
_entity_poly.entity_id
_entity_poly.type
_entity_poly.pdbx_seq_one_letter_code
_entity_poly.pdbx_strand_id
1 'polypeptide(L)'
;MNKQLSVNGLAQPLVQALIANAAALRLAVDTLANGTVVVDAGIAVLGGIEAGRRIAEICLGGLGRVSIRAGGDFSHSPWQLDVVTSNPVLACLASQYAGWSLEYGEGEGAFRALGSGPARAIGSHEPLFQELGYRDAFDQACLV
;
A
#
# COMPACT_ATOMS: atom_id res chain seq x y z
N MET A 1 -6.91 -4.31 -28.53
CA MET A 1 -7.20 -4.76 -27.15
C MET A 1 -6.56 -3.76 -26.21
N ASN A 2 -7.34 -2.95 -25.49
CA ASN A 2 -6.78 -2.11 -24.43
C ASN A 2 -6.29 -3.03 -23.32
N LYS A 3 -4.98 -3.09 -23.10
CA LYS A 3 -4.40 -3.83 -21.98
C LYS A 3 -4.77 -3.06 -20.71
N GLN A 4 -5.62 -3.66 -19.87
CA GLN A 4 -6.01 -3.06 -18.60
C GLN A 4 -4.77 -2.91 -17.71
N LEU A 5 -4.61 -1.74 -17.09
CA LEU A 5 -3.50 -1.47 -16.16
C LEU A 5 -3.67 -2.34 -14.92
N SER A 6 -2.55 -2.84 -14.39
CA SER A 6 -2.52 -3.62 -13.15
C SER A 6 -1.86 -2.80 -12.05
N VAL A 7 -2.62 -2.46 -11.00
CA VAL A 7 -2.08 -1.72 -9.84
C VAL A 7 -1.15 -2.59 -9.00
N ASN A 8 -1.35 -3.90 -8.96
CA ASN A 8 -0.42 -4.85 -8.34
C ASN A 8 0.85 -4.99 -9.18
N GLY A 9 0.72 -5.12 -10.50
CA GLY A 9 1.87 -5.21 -11.40
C GLY A 9 2.75 -3.95 -11.37
N LEU A 10 2.13 -2.77 -11.26
CA LEU A 10 2.85 -1.50 -11.13
C LEU A 10 3.47 -1.31 -9.74
N ALA A 11 2.81 -1.76 -8.67
CA ALA A 11 3.35 -1.70 -7.31
C ALA A 11 4.45 -2.73 -7.05
N GLN A 12 4.45 -3.87 -7.74
CA GLN A 12 5.40 -4.96 -7.53
C GLN A 12 6.88 -4.54 -7.53
N PRO A 13 7.40 -3.78 -8.52
CA PRO A 13 8.78 -3.30 -8.48
C PRO A 13 9.06 -2.35 -7.29
N LEU A 14 8.05 -1.59 -6.82
CA LEU A 14 8.19 -0.73 -5.64
C LEU A 14 8.30 -1.55 -4.36
N VAL A 15 7.51 -2.61 -4.22
CA VAL A 15 7.57 -3.57 -3.11
C VAL A 15 8.92 -4.27 -3.09
N GLN A 16 9.40 -4.75 -4.24
CA GLN A 16 10.73 -5.38 -4.35
C GLN A 16 11.84 -4.41 -3.95
N ALA A 17 11.76 -3.15 -4.37
CA ALA A 17 12.71 -2.12 -3.97
C ALA A 17 12.61 -1.77 -2.48
N LEU A 18 11.42 -1.81 -1.87
CA LEU A 18 11.25 -1.61 -0.43
C LEU A 18 11.95 -2.72 0.36
N ILE A 19 11.69 -3.99 0.01
CA ILE A 19 12.29 -5.18 0.63
C ILE A 19 13.81 -5.17 0.47
N ALA A 20 14.31 -4.92 -0.75
CA ALA A 20 15.75 -4.89 -1.03
C ALA A 20 16.49 -3.81 -0.22
N ASN A 21 15.80 -2.75 0.22
CA ASN A 21 16.37 -1.65 1.01
C ASN A 21 15.96 -1.71 2.50
N ALA A 22 15.40 -2.82 2.99
CA ALA A 22 14.81 -2.92 4.32
C ALA A 22 15.73 -2.42 5.44
N ALA A 23 17.01 -2.81 5.43
CA ALA A 23 17.99 -2.38 6.43
C ALA A 23 18.16 -0.84 6.46
N ALA A 24 18.33 -0.20 5.29
CA ALA A 24 18.47 1.25 5.19
C ALA A 24 17.18 1.99 5.59
N LEU A 25 16.03 1.34 5.41
CA LEU A 25 14.71 1.86 5.74
C LEU A 25 14.27 1.52 7.17
N ARG A 26 15.10 0.78 7.94
CA ARG A 26 14.82 0.30 9.31
C ARG A 26 13.53 -0.54 9.37
N LEU A 27 13.37 -1.42 8.39
CA LEU A 27 12.27 -2.37 8.27
C LEU A 27 12.75 -3.77 8.67
N ALA A 28 11.84 -4.59 9.19
CA ALA A 28 12.05 -6.04 9.30
C ALA A 28 11.26 -6.74 8.20
N VAL A 29 11.86 -7.77 7.60
CA VAL A 29 11.23 -8.58 6.56
C VAL A 29 11.26 -10.02 7.03
N ASP A 30 10.09 -10.66 7.06
CA ASP A 30 9.94 -12.06 7.38
C ASP A 30 9.18 -12.78 6.24
N THR A 31 9.47 -14.06 6.04
CA THR A 31 8.77 -14.90 5.07
C THR A 31 8.11 -16.04 5.81
N LEU A 32 6.78 -16.04 5.81
CA LEU A 32 5.98 -17.07 6.46
C LEU A 32 6.12 -18.42 5.74
N ALA A 33 5.76 -19.49 6.43
CA ALA A 33 5.85 -20.86 5.91
C ALA A 33 5.05 -21.09 4.60
N ASN A 34 4.02 -20.29 4.34
CA ASN A 34 3.22 -20.34 3.12
C ASN A 34 3.78 -19.46 1.97
N GLY A 35 4.94 -18.83 2.16
CA GLY A 35 5.58 -17.95 1.18
C GLY A 35 5.12 -16.49 1.23
N THR A 36 4.17 -16.12 2.08
CA THR A 36 3.80 -14.71 2.29
C THR A 36 4.97 -13.94 2.89
N VAL A 37 5.34 -12.82 2.26
CA VAL A 37 6.34 -11.89 2.81
C VAL A 37 5.62 -10.84 3.66
N VAL A 38 6.06 -10.70 4.90
CA VAL A 38 5.58 -9.67 5.83
C VAL A 38 6.69 -8.65 6.03
N VAL A 39 6.36 -7.38 5.77
CA VAL A 39 7.27 -6.26 6.02
C VAL A 39 6.74 -5.47 7.22
N ASP A 40 7.43 -5.58 8.35
CA ASP A 40 7.16 -4.72 9.49
C ASP A 40 7.82 -3.35 9.27
N ALA A 41 6.98 -2.32 9.25
CA ALA A 41 7.36 -0.93 9.03
C ALA A 41 7.13 0.00 10.23
N GLY A 42 6.79 -0.55 11.41
CA GLY A 42 6.52 0.29 12.58
C GLY A 42 5.97 -0.39 13.83
N ILE A 43 5.84 -1.72 13.87
CA ILE A 43 5.33 -2.46 15.03
C ILE A 43 6.46 -2.79 15.99
N ALA A 44 7.41 -3.64 15.57
CA ALA A 44 8.58 -4.03 16.37
C ALA A 44 9.84 -3.25 15.96
N VAL A 45 9.82 -2.61 14.78
CA VAL A 45 10.92 -1.79 14.26
C VAL A 45 10.53 -0.32 14.19
N LEU A 46 11.54 0.54 14.14
CA LEU A 46 11.34 1.99 14.14
C LEU A 46 10.70 2.52 12.84
N GLY A 47 10.95 1.86 11.70
CA GLY A 47 10.55 2.38 10.39
C GLY A 47 11.21 3.72 10.06
N GLY A 48 10.58 4.55 9.24
CA GLY A 48 11.10 5.89 8.95
C GLY A 48 10.30 6.68 7.92
N ILE A 49 10.64 7.97 7.80
CA ILE A 49 9.97 8.89 6.88
C ILE A 49 10.05 8.41 5.42
N GLU A 50 11.23 7.98 4.96
CA GLU A 50 11.39 7.46 3.59
C GLU A 50 10.68 6.12 3.39
N ALA A 51 10.59 5.27 4.43
CA ALA A 51 9.82 4.04 4.35
C ALA A 51 8.33 4.36 4.17
N GLY A 52 7.78 5.27 4.97
CA GLY A 52 6.39 5.74 4.83
C GLY A 52 6.11 6.36 3.46
N ARG A 53 7.04 7.16 2.92
CA ARG A 53 6.93 7.72 1.56
C ARG A 53 6.82 6.64 0.49
N ARG A 54 7.67 5.61 0.54
CA ARG A 54 7.63 4.47 -0.40
C ARG A 54 6.37 3.63 -0.24
N ILE A 55 5.95 3.36 0.99
CA ILE A 55 4.71 2.64 1.28
C ILE A 55 3.50 3.41 0.74
N ALA A 56 3.48 4.74 0.84
CA ALA A 56 2.42 5.55 0.26
C ALA A 56 2.32 5.41 -1.27
N GLU A 57 3.44 5.31 -2.00
CA GLU A 57 3.44 5.04 -3.44
C GLU A 57 2.97 3.62 -3.77
N ILE A 58 3.27 2.64 -2.91
CA ILE A 58 2.73 1.28 -3.00
C ILE A 58 1.22 1.29 -2.80
N CYS A 59 0.71 2.01 -1.77
CA CYS A 59 -0.72 2.20 -1.56
C CYS A 59 -1.40 2.81 -2.78
N LEU A 60 -0.75 3.74 -3.47
CA LEU A 60 -1.25 4.36 -4.71
C LEU A 60 -1.15 3.44 -5.95
N GLY A 61 -0.79 2.17 -5.78
CA GLY A 61 -0.76 1.18 -6.86
C GLY A 61 0.30 1.47 -7.92
N GLY A 62 1.37 2.18 -7.55
CA GLY A 62 2.39 2.67 -8.49
C GLY A 62 1.91 3.76 -9.46
N LEU A 63 0.69 4.28 -9.28
CA LEU A 63 0.09 5.32 -10.12
C LEU A 63 0.19 6.72 -9.50
N GLY A 64 0.82 6.84 -8.34
CA GLY A 64 1.05 8.10 -7.64
C GLY A 64 2.52 8.30 -7.33
N ARG A 65 2.93 9.57 -7.33
CA ARG A 65 4.25 10.00 -6.86
C ARG A 65 4.08 10.73 -5.54
N VAL A 66 4.92 10.38 -4.57
CA VAL A 66 4.94 11.00 -3.25
C VAL A 66 6.32 11.59 -2.99
N SER A 67 6.37 12.89 -2.73
CA SER A 67 7.59 13.59 -2.31
C SER A 67 7.41 14.23 -0.95
N ILE A 68 8.48 14.23 -0.15
CA ILE A 68 8.54 14.92 1.12
C ILE A 68 9.13 16.30 0.89
N ARG A 69 8.46 17.33 1.41
CA ARG A 69 8.95 18.70 1.39
C ARG A 69 9.22 19.16 2.83
N ALA A 70 10.36 19.81 3.03
CA ALA A 70 10.61 20.55 4.26
C ALA A 70 9.84 21.87 4.24
N GLY A 71 9.28 22.24 5.40
CA GLY A 71 8.56 23.49 5.61
C GLY A 71 7.12 23.51 5.08
N GLY A 72 6.49 24.65 5.29
CA GLY A 72 5.14 25.00 4.89
C GLY A 72 4.29 25.50 6.05
N ASP A 73 3.00 25.76 5.79
CA ASP A 73 2.17 26.60 6.67
C ASP A 73 1.68 25.92 7.96
N PHE A 74 1.98 24.63 8.14
CA PHE A 74 1.57 23.87 9.32
C PHE A 74 2.61 23.95 10.43
N SER A 75 2.30 24.72 11.48
CA SER A 75 3.19 24.95 12.64
C SER A 75 3.58 23.69 13.43
N HIS A 76 2.82 22.59 13.29
CA HIS A 76 3.00 21.38 14.07
C HIS A 76 3.87 20.31 13.39
N SER A 77 4.25 20.48 12.12
CA SER A 77 5.12 19.53 11.43
C SER A 77 6.10 20.26 10.51
N PRO A 78 7.41 19.98 10.61
CA PRO A 78 8.39 20.53 9.68
C PRO A 78 8.34 19.84 8.30
N TRP A 79 7.51 18.81 8.12
CA TRP A 79 7.42 18.01 6.91
C TRP A 79 6.01 18.01 6.33
N GLN A 80 5.93 18.08 5.00
CA GLN A 80 4.70 17.92 4.22
C GLN A 80 4.90 16.85 3.15
N LEU A 81 3.78 16.24 2.72
CA LEU A 81 3.76 15.31 1.59
C LEU A 81 3.07 15.97 0.40
N ASP A 82 3.72 15.91 -0.76
CA ASP A 82 3.10 16.18 -2.05
C ASP A 82 2.74 14.86 -2.71
N VAL A 83 1.47 14.71 -3.08
CA VAL A 83 0.95 13.53 -3.74
C VAL A 83 0.40 13.93 -5.10
N VAL A 84 0.94 13.35 -6.16
CA VAL A 84 0.54 13.65 -7.54
C VAL A 84 0.16 12.36 -8.25
N THR A 85 -0.99 12.34 -8.90
CA THR A 85 -1.43 11.23 -9.77
C THR A 85 -2.22 11.77 -10.96
N SER A 86 -2.05 11.14 -12.12
CA SER A 86 -2.89 11.36 -13.29
C SER A 86 -4.02 10.33 -13.43
N ASN A 87 -4.10 9.37 -12.51
CA ASN A 87 -5.12 8.32 -12.47
C ASN A 87 -5.78 8.23 -11.09
N PRO A 88 -6.44 9.31 -10.61
CA PRO A 88 -6.91 9.40 -9.23
C PRO A 88 -7.92 8.32 -8.84
N VAL A 89 -8.76 7.86 -9.77
CA VAL A 89 -9.73 6.79 -9.49
C VAL A 89 -9.02 5.48 -9.16
N LEU A 90 -8.06 5.05 -9.97
CA LEU A 90 -7.33 3.80 -9.71
C LEU A 90 -6.36 3.95 -8.54
N ALA A 91 -5.61 5.05 -8.49
CA ALA A 91 -4.62 5.28 -7.44
C ALA A 91 -5.27 5.43 -6.06
N CYS A 92 -6.31 6.27 -5.94
CA CYS A 92 -6.88 6.62 -4.65
C CYS A 92 -8.00 5.65 -4.22
N LEU A 93 -8.92 5.28 -5.12
CA LEU A 93 -10.08 4.44 -4.75
C LEU A 93 -9.81 2.95 -4.93
N ALA A 94 -9.29 2.54 -6.08
CA ALA A 94 -9.06 1.11 -6.35
C ALA A 94 -7.86 0.53 -5.60
N SER A 95 -6.98 1.39 -5.08
CA SER A 95 -5.75 0.98 -4.38
C SER A 95 -5.65 1.65 -2.99
N GLN A 96 -5.33 2.94 -2.90
CA GLN A 96 -4.92 3.59 -1.63
C GLN A 96 -5.97 3.53 -0.51
N TYR A 97 -7.25 3.66 -0.85
CA TYR A 97 -8.33 3.69 0.13
C TYR A 97 -8.31 2.44 1.04
N ALA A 98 -8.42 2.66 2.35
CA ALA A 98 -8.45 1.62 3.39
C ALA A 98 -9.86 1.02 3.51
N GLY A 99 -10.35 0.43 2.42
CA GLY A 99 -11.73 -0.04 2.32
C GLY A 99 -11.95 -1.51 2.70
N TRP A 100 -10.89 -2.30 2.82
CA TRP A 100 -11.03 -3.74 3.09
C TRP A 100 -10.95 -4.04 4.59
N SER A 101 -12.09 -4.30 5.23
CA SER A 101 -12.12 -4.81 6.61
C SER A 101 -11.62 -6.25 6.66
N LEU A 102 -10.56 -6.50 7.41
CA LEU A 102 -9.97 -7.82 7.65
C LEU A 102 -10.25 -8.22 9.09
N GLU A 103 -10.87 -9.39 9.26
CA GLU A 103 -11.16 -9.96 10.58
C GLU A 103 -10.77 -11.44 10.58
N TYR A 104 -10.03 -11.86 11.60
CA TYR A 104 -9.67 -13.26 11.77
C TYR A 104 -9.60 -13.64 13.25
N GLY A 105 -10.26 -14.74 13.62
CA GLY A 105 -10.38 -15.22 15.00
C GLY A 105 -11.60 -14.65 15.73
N GLU A 106 -11.72 -14.99 17.03
CA GLU A 106 -12.85 -14.61 17.89
C GLU A 106 -12.34 -14.05 19.24
N GLY A 107 -13.15 -13.21 19.90
CA GLY A 107 -12.85 -12.66 21.23
C GLY A 107 -11.82 -11.51 21.23
N GLU A 108 -11.27 -11.19 22.41
CA GLU A 108 -10.34 -10.06 22.60
C GLU A 108 -9.00 -10.21 21.86
N GLY A 109 -8.64 -11.43 21.44
CA GLY A 109 -7.42 -11.72 20.68
C GLY A 109 -7.61 -11.73 19.16
N ALA A 110 -8.81 -11.39 18.66
CA ALA A 110 -9.08 -11.40 17.22
C ALA A 110 -8.25 -10.34 16.48
N PHE A 111 -7.70 -10.73 15.33
CA PHE A 111 -7.02 -9.79 14.44
C PHE A 111 -8.07 -8.94 13.72
N ARG A 112 -7.86 -7.62 13.73
CA ARG A 112 -8.68 -6.64 13.01
C ARG A 112 -7.79 -5.59 12.37
N ALA A 113 -7.96 -5.36 11.09
CA ALA A 113 -7.25 -4.31 10.36
C ALA A 113 -8.09 -3.77 9.20
N LEU A 114 -7.78 -2.54 8.78
CA LEU A 114 -8.27 -1.98 7.53
C LEU A 114 -7.15 -2.08 6.49
N GLY A 115 -7.33 -2.99 5.53
CA GLY A 115 -6.39 -3.17 4.43
C GLY A 115 -6.55 -2.07 3.39
N SER A 116 -5.42 -1.51 2.97
CA SER A 116 -5.24 -0.58 1.86
C SER A 116 -4.40 -1.22 0.75
N GLY A 117 -4.27 -0.52 -0.37
CA GLY A 117 -3.33 -0.88 -1.43
C GLY A 117 -3.88 -1.82 -2.49
N PRO A 118 -3.02 -2.24 -3.44
CA PRO A 118 -3.44 -2.78 -4.71
C PRO A 118 -4.09 -4.16 -4.61
N ALA A 119 -3.81 -4.95 -3.57
CA ALA A 119 -4.46 -6.25 -3.34
C ALA A 119 -5.98 -6.15 -3.19
N ARG A 120 -6.51 -5.01 -2.76
CA ARG A 120 -7.97 -4.78 -2.71
C ARG A 120 -8.62 -5.01 -4.06
N ALA A 121 -7.97 -4.60 -5.15
CA ALA A 121 -8.48 -4.77 -6.50
C ALA A 121 -8.56 -6.23 -6.97
N ILE A 122 -7.91 -7.16 -6.27
CA ILE A 122 -7.98 -8.60 -6.51
C ILE A 122 -8.98 -9.25 -5.55
N GLY A 123 -8.80 -9.07 -4.24
CA GLY A 123 -9.44 -9.91 -3.22
C GLY A 123 -10.59 -9.29 -2.44
N SER A 124 -10.76 -7.97 -2.50
CA SER A 124 -11.80 -7.29 -1.70
C SER A 124 -13.19 -7.44 -2.31
N HIS A 125 -14.19 -7.68 -1.46
CA HIS A 125 -15.61 -7.80 -1.82
C HIS A 125 -16.37 -6.47 -1.78
N GLU A 126 -15.66 -5.34 -1.70
CA GLU A 126 -16.29 -4.01 -1.69
C GLU A 126 -17.12 -3.77 -2.97
N PRO A 127 -18.37 -3.25 -2.85
CA PRO A 127 -19.21 -2.87 -3.99
C PRO A 127 -18.53 -1.85 -4.93
N LEU A 128 -17.61 -1.05 -4.38
CA LEU A 128 -16.80 -0.07 -5.10
C LEU A 128 -16.24 -0.62 -6.42
N PHE A 129 -15.69 -1.83 -6.43
CA PHE A 129 -15.05 -2.36 -7.63
C PHE A 129 -16.04 -2.70 -8.77
N GLN A 130 -17.30 -2.93 -8.44
CA GLN A 130 -18.37 -3.02 -9.43
C GLN A 130 -18.67 -1.64 -10.03
N GLU A 131 -18.75 -0.60 -9.19
CA GLU A 131 -18.96 0.79 -9.62
C GLU A 131 -17.80 1.30 -10.49
N LEU A 132 -16.57 0.93 -10.15
CA LEU A 132 -15.38 1.30 -10.91
C LEU A 132 -15.22 0.51 -12.22
N GLY A 133 -15.96 -0.60 -12.38
CA GLY A 133 -15.77 -1.52 -13.52
C GLY A 133 -14.34 -2.05 -13.60
N TYR A 134 -13.67 -2.22 -12.46
CA TYR A 134 -12.24 -2.52 -12.38
C TYR A 134 -11.97 -3.66 -11.40
N ARG A 135 -11.30 -4.70 -11.89
CA ARG A 135 -10.62 -5.73 -11.10
C ARG A 135 -9.24 -5.91 -11.67
N ASP A 136 -8.26 -6.05 -10.78
CA ASP A 136 -6.89 -6.32 -11.21
C ASP A 136 -6.71 -7.82 -11.48
N ALA A 137 -5.84 -8.14 -12.43
CA ALA A 137 -5.47 -9.50 -12.80
C ALA A 137 -3.94 -9.60 -12.85
N PHE A 138 -3.35 -10.01 -11.72
CA PHE A 138 -1.91 -10.19 -11.55
C PHE A 138 -1.63 -11.33 -10.57
N ASP A 139 -0.51 -12.02 -10.75
CA ASP A 139 -0.19 -13.24 -9.98
C ASP A 139 0.32 -12.95 -8.56
N GLN A 140 0.62 -11.69 -8.26
CA GLN A 140 1.13 -11.24 -6.97
C GLN A 140 0.23 -10.13 -6.43
N ALA A 141 0.06 -10.10 -5.11
CA ALA A 141 -0.80 -9.12 -4.45
C ALA A 141 -0.01 -8.42 -3.33
N CYS A 142 -0.17 -7.10 -3.21
CA CYS A 142 0.39 -6.33 -2.09
C CYS A 142 -0.73 -5.61 -1.34
N LEU A 143 -0.83 -5.91 -0.05
CA LEU A 143 -1.75 -5.26 0.88
C LEU A 143 -0.92 -4.47 1.88
N VAL A 144 -1.41 -3.29 2.27
CA VAL A 144 -0.81 -2.40 3.27
C VAL A 144 -1.77 -2.21 4.42
#